data_AF-A0A4Z0L9X3-F1
#
_entry.id   AF-A0A4Z0L9X3-F1
#
_cell.length_a   1.000
_cell.length_b   1.000
_cell.length_c   1.000
_cell.angle_alpha   90.00
_cell.angle_beta   90.00
_cell.angle_gamma   90.00
#
_symmetry.space_group_name_H-M   'P 1'
#
loop_
_entity.id
_entity.type
_entity.pdbx_description
1 polymer ?
#
loop_
_entity_poly.entity_id
_entity_poly.type
_entity_poly.pdbx_seq_one_letter_code
_entity_poly.pdbx_strand_id
1 'polypeptide(L)'
;MKQNITLKNTFGLSQEEAGMLLGISRGQYSMFVSGKRNLPLDATTKLTALLQYLQEDKGHSKERKQLEKAEAEKTYLKLEQDYRNVTLKLHRVAQKIKVTEDIRNESFAALQVASFLEKQEEKHPVESLAEFIRMRATHNLNTYNLHQLTELQLKKESFELLQHSIGKKLKRLK
;
A
#
# COMPACT_ATOMS: atom_id res chain seq x y z
N MET A 1 15.26 38.76 -3.15
CA MET A 1 14.90 37.42 -3.67
C MET A 1 15.34 36.36 -2.68
N LYS A 2 14.50 35.33 -2.48
CA LYS A 2 14.57 34.32 -1.42
C LYS A 2 15.75 33.34 -1.62
N GLN A 3 16.93 33.63 -1.07
CA GLN A 3 18.03 32.63 -0.98
C GLN A 3 17.92 31.70 0.24
N ASN A 4 16.99 31.97 1.16
CA ASN A 4 16.78 31.23 2.41
C ASN A 4 16.48 29.73 2.23
N ILE A 5 15.84 29.35 1.14
CA ILE A 5 15.44 27.96 0.90
C ILE A 5 16.62 27.15 0.34
N THR A 6 17.59 27.79 -0.30
CA THR A 6 18.62 27.09 -1.05
C THR A 6 19.73 26.54 -0.15
N LEU A 7 20.33 27.35 0.73
CA LEU A 7 21.51 26.92 1.50
C LEU A 7 21.18 25.86 2.57
N LYS A 8 20.03 25.99 3.26
CA LYS A 8 19.59 24.95 4.21
C LYS A 8 19.32 23.62 3.50
N ASN A 9 18.73 23.66 2.31
CA ASN A 9 18.50 22.45 1.51
C ASN A 9 19.78 21.87 0.92
N THR A 10 20.82 22.70 0.73
CA THR A 10 22.13 22.25 0.23
C THR A 10 22.98 21.60 1.34
N PHE A 11 23.03 22.21 2.53
CA PHE A 11 23.92 21.75 3.61
C PHE A 11 23.24 20.90 4.69
N GLY A 12 21.93 21.01 4.84
CA GLY A 12 21.18 20.36 5.92
C GLY A 12 21.42 20.94 7.32
N LEU A 13 22.26 21.96 7.46
CA LEU A 13 22.62 22.58 8.75
C LEU A 13 21.59 23.62 9.20
N SER A 14 21.39 23.70 10.52
CA SER A 14 20.72 24.83 11.17
C SER A 14 21.57 26.10 11.08
N GLN A 15 20.95 27.26 11.33
CA GLN A 15 21.67 28.55 11.33
C GLN A 15 22.75 28.63 12.42
N GLU A 16 22.55 27.90 13.52
CA GLU A 16 23.47 27.87 14.65
C GLU A 16 24.70 27.01 14.31
N GLU A 17 24.48 25.80 13.81
CA GLU A 17 25.55 24.91 13.34
C GLU A 17 26.36 25.55 12.20
N ALA A 18 25.68 26.21 11.26
CA ALA A 18 26.36 26.94 10.18
C ALA A 18 27.18 28.13 10.70
N GLY A 19 26.67 28.84 11.72
CA GLY A 19 27.42 29.91 12.40
C GLY A 19 28.69 29.37 13.07
N MET A 20 28.56 28.28 13.83
CA MET A 20 29.68 27.61 14.50
C MET A 20 30.74 27.13 13.49
N LEU A 21 30.30 26.47 12.41
CA LEU A 21 31.20 25.96 11.38
C LEU A 21 32.00 27.07 10.68
N LEU A 22 31.36 28.20 10.40
CA LEU A 22 31.97 29.33 9.71
C LEU A 22 32.72 30.28 10.66
N GLY A 23 32.64 30.07 11.98
CA GLY A 23 33.24 30.95 12.99
C GLY A 23 32.55 32.31 13.10
N ILE A 24 31.24 32.38 12.84
CA ILE A 24 30.44 33.61 12.85
C ILE A 24 29.20 33.43 13.74
N SER A 25 28.59 34.53 14.18
CA SER A 25 27.35 34.42 14.95
C SER A 25 26.17 33.98 14.09
N ARG A 26 25.16 33.34 14.71
CA ARG A 26 23.87 33.02 14.07
C ARG A 26 23.27 34.25 13.34
N GLY A 27 23.37 35.43 13.96
CA GLY A 27 22.87 36.68 13.39
C GLY A 27 23.63 37.09 12.12
N GLN A 28 24.95 36.94 12.10
CA GLN A 28 25.78 37.18 10.91
C GLN A 28 25.45 36.21 9.78
N TYR A 29 25.26 34.93 10.10
CA TYR A 29 24.79 33.95 9.12
C TYR A 29 23.41 34.30 8.57
N SER A 30 22.46 34.68 9.42
CA SER A 30 21.11 35.11 8.99
C SER A 30 21.13 36.38 8.12
N MET A 31 22.02 37.33 8.42
CA MET A 31 22.20 38.52 7.59
C MET A 31 22.81 38.19 6.22
N PHE A 32 23.74 37.22 6.18
CA PHE A 32 24.28 36.72 4.93
C PHE A 32 23.23 36.02 4.07
N VAL A 33 22.50 35.06 4.63
CA VAL A 33 21.46 34.33 3.90
C VAL A 33 20.34 35.26 3.39
N SER A 34 20.06 36.35 4.09
CA SER A 34 19.10 37.38 3.66
C SER A 34 19.67 38.42 2.69
N GLY A 35 20.95 38.30 2.32
CA GLY A 35 21.63 39.23 1.41
C GLY A 35 21.89 40.61 2.01
N LYS A 36 21.72 40.77 3.32
CA LYS A 36 21.89 42.05 4.03
C LYS A 36 23.34 42.35 4.38
N ARG A 37 24.21 41.33 4.41
CA ARG A 37 25.64 41.48 4.75
C ARG A 37 26.48 40.39 4.10
N ASN A 38 27.66 40.74 3.59
CA ASN A 38 28.61 39.73 3.10
C ASN A 38 29.30 38.98 4.26
N LEU A 39 29.68 37.73 4.02
CA LEU A 39 30.49 36.98 4.96
C LEU A 39 31.92 37.53 5.03
N PRO A 40 32.60 37.42 6.18
CA PRO A 40 34.04 37.59 6.26
C PRO A 40 34.77 36.67 5.27
N LEU A 41 35.97 37.06 4.85
CA LEU A 41 36.77 36.30 3.88
C LEU A 41 37.03 34.85 4.36
N ASP A 42 37.36 34.70 5.64
CA ASP A 42 37.59 33.38 6.26
C ASP A 42 36.34 32.48 6.21
N ALA A 43 35.18 33.02 6.59
CA ALA A 43 33.90 32.32 6.50
C ALA A 43 33.52 31.99 5.05
N THR A 44 33.85 32.85 4.09
CA THR A 44 33.59 32.61 2.66
C THR A 44 34.45 31.47 2.13
N THR A 45 35.72 31.40 2.56
CA THR A 45 36.65 30.32 2.19
C THR A 45 36.17 28.98 2.73
N LYS A 46 35.79 28.92 4.01
CA LYS A 46 35.21 27.72 4.65
C LYS A 46 33.92 27.25 3.97
N LEU A 47 33.02 28.19 3.64
CA LEU A 47 31.77 27.88 2.94
C LEU A 47 32.03 27.29 1.55
N THR A 48 33.01 27.84 0.83
CA THR A 48 33.37 27.39 -0.53
C THR A 48 33.97 25.98 -0.49
N ALA A 49 34.86 25.70 0.47
CA ALA A 49 35.41 24.35 0.66
C ALA A 49 34.31 23.31 0.99
N LEU A 50 33.34 23.67 1.83
CA LEU A 50 32.21 22.79 2.14
C LEU A 50 31.32 22.52 0.92
N LEU A 51 31.05 23.54 0.09
CA LEU A 51 30.30 23.39 -1.16
C LEU A 51 31.01 22.46 -2.12
N GLN A 52 32.33 22.61 -2.26
CA GLN A 52 33.14 21.77 -3.12
C GLN A 52 33.11 20.31 -2.65
N TYR A 53 33.32 20.07 -1.35
CA TYR A 53 33.22 18.74 -0.76
C TYR A 53 31.85 18.09 -1.00
N LEU A 54 30.75 18.82 -0.78
CA LEU A 54 29.40 18.30 -1.02
C LEU A 54 29.07 18.09 -2.51
N GLN A 55 29.74 18.79 -3.42
CA GLN A 55 29.57 18.58 -4.86
C GLN A 55 30.37 17.37 -5.35
N GLU A 56 31.56 17.16 -4.82
CA GLU A 56 32.45 16.04 -5.14
C GLU A 56 31.98 14.73 -4.48
N ASP A 57 31.43 14.81 -3.26
CA ASP A 57 30.99 13.68 -2.44
C ASP A 57 29.45 13.63 -2.27
N LYS A 58 28.71 13.76 -3.38
CA LYS A 58 27.25 13.61 -3.37
C LYS A 58 26.84 12.15 -3.12
N GLY A 59 26.90 11.71 -1.86
CA GLY A 59 26.28 10.48 -1.39
C GLY A 59 27.22 9.34 -1.02
N HIS A 60 28.44 9.61 -0.55
CA HIS A 60 29.34 8.54 -0.09
C HIS A 60 29.68 8.52 1.39
N SER A 61 29.00 9.31 2.24
CA SER A 61 29.14 9.10 3.68
C SER A 61 28.76 7.66 4.04
N LYS A 62 29.63 7.01 4.81
CA LYS A 62 29.50 5.62 5.21
C LYS A 62 28.22 5.43 6.03
N GLU A 63 27.93 6.42 6.87
CA GLU A 63 26.74 6.51 7.72
C GLU A 63 25.48 6.53 6.88
N ARG A 64 25.43 7.36 5.82
CA ARG A 64 24.27 7.41 4.91
C ARG A 64 24.06 6.07 4.21
N LYS A 65 25.11 5.47 3.67
CA LYS A 65 25.03 4.15 3.01
C LYS A 65 24.56 3.05 3.96
N GLN A 66 24.98 3.08 5.22
CA GLN A 66 24.54 2.12 6.24
C GLN A 66 23.06 2.31 6.59
N LEU A 67 22.62 3.55 6.78
CA LEU A 67 21.22 3.87 7.07
C LEU A 67 20.31 3.52 5.90
N GLU A 68 20.66 3.91 4.67
CA GLU A 68 19.88 3.58 3.46
C GLU A 68 19.75 2.06 3.27
N LYS A 69 20.81 1.29 3.54
CA LYS A 69 20.75 -0.18 3.51
C LYS A 69 19.82 -0.74 4.59
N ALA A 70 19.94 -0.27 5.82
CA ALA A 70 19.09 -0.73 6.93
C ALA A 70 17.60 -0.39 6.68
N GLU A 71 17.31 0.79 6.13
CA GLU A 71 15.96 1.19 5.75
C GLU A 71 15.41 0.33 4.60
N ALA A 72 16.23 0.06 3.58
CA ALA A 72 15.85 -0.81 2.47
C ALA A 72 15.55 -2.25 2.94
N GLU A 73 16.39 -2.81 3.81
CA GLU A 73 16.20 -4.15 4.37
C GLU A 73 14.92 -4.22 5.23
N LYS A 74 14.70 -3.24 6.11
CA LYS A 74 13.47 -3.16 6.91
C LYS A 74 12.22 -3.04 6.03
N THR A 75 12.31 -2.25 4.97
CA THR A 75 11.22 -2.09 3.99
C THR A 75 10.96 -3.39 3.24
N TYR A 76 12.01 -4.10 2.84
CA TYR A 76 11.92 -5.38 2.16
C TYR A 76 11.21 -6.43 3.03
N LEU A 77 11.67 -6.62 4.27
CA LEU A 77 11.07 -7.57 5.22
C LEU A 77 9.58 -7.27 5.45
N LYS A 78 9.23 -5.99 5.57
CA LYS A 78 7.84 -5.58 5.76
C LYS A 78 6.99 -5.91 4.54
N LEU A 79 7.47 -5.59 3.34
CA LEU A 79 6.77 -5.89 2.09
C LEU A 79 6.63 -7.41 1.86
N GLU A 80 7.61 -8.21 2.25
CA GLU A 80 7.52 -9.66 2.17
C GLU A 80 6.43 -10.21 3.10
N GLN A 81 6.36 -9.72 4.34
CA GLN A 81 5.30 -10.07 5.28
C GLN A 81 3.93 -9.68 4.73
N ASP A 82 3.79 -8.47 4.18
CA ASP A 82 2.55 -7.98 3.61
C ASP A 82 2.14 -8.80 2.38
N TYR A 83 3.10 -9.22 1.54
CA TYR A 83 2.85 -10.12 0.41
C TYR A 83 2.26 -11.46 0.87
N ARG A 84 2.85 -12.08 1.90
CA ARG A 84 2.35 -13.33 2.48
C ARG A 84 0.93 -13.15 3.05
N ASN A 85 0.69 -12.04 3.76
CA ASN A 85 -0.62 -11.72 4.31
C ASN A 85 -1.70 -11.56 3.23
N VAL A 86 -1.39 -10.87 2.13
CA VAL A 86 -2.31 -10.70 1.00
C VAL A 86 -2.59 -12.04 0.32
N THR A 87 -1.58 -12.90 0.17
CA THR A 87 -1.74 -14.25 -0.39
C THR A 87 -2.72 -15.10 0.44
N LEU A 88 -2.61 -15.06 1.77
CA LEU A 88 -3.56 -15.75 2.65
C LEU A 88 -4.98 -15.18 2.53
N LYS A 89 -5.12 -13.86 2.41
CA LYS A 89 -6.43 -13.21 2.20
C LYS A 89 -7.06 -13.62 0.88
N LEU A 90 -6.27 -13.70 -0.20
CA LEU A 90 -6.73 -14.17 -1.51
C LEU A 90 -7.29 -15.58 -1.43
N HIS A 91 -6.55 -16.50 -0.82
CA HIS A 91 -7.01 -17.88 -0.66
C HIS A 91 -8.35 -17.96 0.11
N ARG A 92 -8.47 -17.23 1.22
CA ARG A 92 -9.71 -17.19 2.01
C ARG A 92 -10.90 -16.63 1.23
N VAL A 93 -10.69 -15.57 0.45
CA VAL A 93 -11.76 -14.99 -0.38
C VAL A 93 -12.14 -15.93 -1.51
N ALA A 94 -11.16 -16.55 -2.19
CA ALA A 94 -11.42 -17.53 -3.24
C ALA A 94 -12.24 -18.73 -2.75
N GLN A 95 -11.94 -19.25 -1.55
CA GLN A 95 -12.74 -20.30 -0.93
C GLN A 95 -14.18 -19.86 -0.65
N LYS A 96 -14.38 -18.63 -0.15
CA LYS A 96 -15.72 -18.09 0.08
C LYS A 96 -16.51 -17.91 -1.20
N ILE A 97 -15.88 -17.43 -2.27
CA ILE A 97 -16.49 -17.33 -3.61
C ILE A 97 -16.96 -18.71 -4.04
N LYS A 98 -16.07 -19.71 -3.99
CA LYS A 98 -16.41 -21.08 -4.38
C LYS A 98 -17.61 -21.64 -3.60
N VAL A 99 -17.59 -21.53 -2.27
CA VAL A 99 -18.71 -22.01 -1.44
C VAL A 99 -20.01 -21.30 -1.79
N THR A 100 -19.98 -19.98 -2.00
CA THR A 100 -21.16 -19.21 -2.41
C THR A 100 -21.67 -19.64 -3.79
N GLU A 101 -20.78 -19.86 -4.75
CA GLU A 101 -21.13 -20.35 -6.09
C GLU A 101 -21.73 -21.76 -6.05
N ASP A 102 -21.11 -22.68 -5.31
CA ASP A 102 -21.58 -24.05 -5.13
C ASP A 102 -22.99 -24.07 -4.53
N ILE A 103 -23.22 -23.34 -3.42
CA ILE A 103 -24.54 -23.26 -2.77
C ILE A 103 -25.59 -22.64 -3.70
N ARG A 104 -25.22 -21.62 -4.49
CA ARG A 104 -26.13 -21.00 -5.46
C ARG A 104 -26.51 -21.99 -6.56
N ASN A 105 -25.54 -22.69 -7.13
CA ASN A 105 -25.75 -23.69 -8.18
C ASN A 105 -26.64 -24.84 -7.69
N GLU A 106 -26.36 -25.36 -6.49
CA GLU A 106 -27.20 -26.37 -5.83
C GLU A 106 -28.63 -25.88 -5.61
N SER A 107 -28.79 -24.62 -5.19
CA SER A 107 -30.12 -24.04 -4.94
C SER A 107 -30.90 -23.83 -6.25
N PHE A 108 -30.24 -23.41 -7.33
CA PHE A 108 -30.89 -23.34 -8.65
C PHE A 108 -31.29 -24.71 -9.18
N ALA A 109 -30.42 -25.72 -9.03
CA ALA A 109 -30.76 -27.10 -9.40
C ALA A 109 -31.95 -27.62 -8.57
N ALA A 110 -31.99 -27.33 -7.27
CA ALA A 110 -33.11 -27.68 -6.40
C ALA A 110 -34.44 -27.02 -6.86
N LEU A 111 -34.40 -25.75 -7.32
CA LEU A 111 -35.58 -25.10 -7.89
C LEU A 111 -36.06 -25.76 -9.19
N GLN A 112 -35.14 -26.24 -10.04
CA GLN A 112 -35.50 -26.99 -11.24
C GLN A 112 -36.20 -28.31 -10.89
N VAL A 113 -35.67 -29.03 -9.89
CA VAL A 113 -36.29 -30.27 -9.39
C VAL A 113 -37.69 -30.00 -8.82
N ALA A 114 -37.85 -28.97 -7.99
CA ALA A 114 -39.16 -28.58 -7.46
C ALA A 114 -40.15 -28.28 -8.60
N SER A 115 -39.71 -27.55 -9.62
CA SER A 115 -40.54 -27.22 -10.79
C SER A 115 -40.90 -28.44 -11.65
N PHE A 116 -40.06 -29.48 -11.65
CA PHE A 116 -40.35 -30.74 -12.33
C PHE A 116 -41.39 -31.56 -11.57
N LEU A 117 -41.26 -31.63 -10.24
CA LEU A 117 -42.19 -32.37 -9.38
C LEU A 117 -43.62 -31.82 -9.46
N GLU A 118 -43.79 -30.50 -9.56
CA GLU A 118 -45.11 -29.87 -9.71
C GLU A 118 -45.79 -30.11 -11.06
N LYS A 119 -45.03 -30.47 -12.09
CA LYS A 119 -45.57 -30.74 -13.43
C LYS A 119 -46.07 -32.18 -13.59
N GLN A 120 -45.84 -33.04 -12.61
CA GLN A 120 -46.34 -34.41 -12.66
C GLN A 120 -47.81 -34.46 -12.23
N GLU A 121 -48.64 -35.14 -13.01
CA GLU A 121 -50.11 -35.20 -12.82
C GLU A 121 -50.53 -36.02 -11.57
N GLU A 122 -49.60 -36.75 -10.95
CA GLU A 122 -49.86 -37.55 -9.75
C GLU A 122 -49.95 -36.66 -8.50
N LYS A 123 -51.18 -36.35 -8.07
CA LYS A 123 -51.49 -35.70 -6.78
C LYS A 123 -51.18 -36.62 -5.61
N HIS A 124 -49.91 -36.71 -5.27
CA HIS A 124 -49.40 -37.34 -4.06
C HIS A 124 -48.79 -36.26 -3.14
N PRO A 125 -48.39 -36.56 -1.87
CA PRO A 125 -47.75 -35.62 -0.93
C PRO A 125 -46.50 -34.85 -1.45
N VAL A 126 -46.12 -35.09 -2.71
CA VAL A 126 -45.12 -34.44 -3.54
C VAL A 126 -45.31 -32.92 -3.66
N GLU A 127 -46.55 -32.39 -3.61
CA GLU A 127 -46.77 -30.93 -3.57
C GLU A 127 -46.09 -30.30 -2.34
N SER A 128 -46.22 -30.92 -1.17
CA SER A 128 -45.55 -30.44 0.06
C SER A 128 -44.03 -30.49 -0.06
N LEU A 129 -43.49 -31.55 -0.70
CA LEU A 129 -42.05 -31.70 -0.89
C LEU A 129 -41.48 -30.64 -1.84
N ALA A 130 -42.17 -30.35 -2.95
CA ALA A 130 -41.77 -29.31 -3.89
C ALA A 130 -41.74 -27.92 -3.21
N GLU A 131 -42.75 -27.62 -2.38
CA GLU A 131 -42.78 -26.39 -1.58
C GLU A 131 -41.62 -26.31 -0.58
N PHE A 132 -41.32 -27.39 0.15
CA PHE A 132 -40.18 -27.43 1.08
C PHE A 132 -38.84 -27.20 0.35
N ILE A 133 -38.63 -27.87 -0.80
CA ILE A 133 -37.43 -27.71 -1.61
C ILE A 133 -37.30 -26.26 -2.07
N ARG A 134 -38.40 -25.68 -2.56
CA ARG A 134 -38.44 -24.27 -3.01
C ARG A 134 -38.11 -23.32 -1.88
N MET A 135 -38.76 -23.43 -0.71
CA MET A 135 -38.50 -22.56 0.43
C MET A 135 -37.04 -22.59 0.88
N ARG A 136 -36.44 -23.79 0.98
CA ARG A 136 -35.03 -23.94 1.33
C ARG A 136 -34.12 -23.30 0.27
N ALA A 137 -34.38 -23.56 -1.00
CA ALA A 137 -33.55 -23.05 -2.10
C ALA A 137 -33.65 -21.51 -2.23
N THR A 138 -34.85 -20.93 -2.10
CA THR A 138 -35.02 -19.47 -2.12
C THR A 138 -34.38 -18.81 -0.91
N HIS A 139 -34.48 -19.41 0.28
CA HIS A 139 -33.78 -18.93 1.47
C HIS A 139 -32.26 -18.90 1.25
N ASN A 140 -31.69 -19.99 0.74
CA ASN A 140 -30.27 -20.05 0.41
C ASN A 140 -29.88 -19.00 -0.65
N LEU A 141 -30.68 -18.82 -1.72
CA LEU A 141 -30.39 -17.81 -2.75
C LEU A 141 -30.48 -16.36 -2.24
N ASN A 142 -31.33 -16.11 -1.25
CA ASN A 142 -31.43 -14.80 -0.59
C ASN A 142 -30.23 -14.54 0.31
N THR A 143 -29.78 -15.55 1.07
CA THR A 143 -28.59 -15.46 1.92
C THR A 143 -27.33 -15.36 1.06
N TYR A 144 -27.13 -16.28 0.12
CA TYR A 144 -25.99 -16.36 -0.80
C TYR A 144 -26.33 -15.67 -2.12
N ASN A 145 -26.71 -14.39 -2.05
CA ASN A 145 -27.19 -13.66 -3.20
C ASN A 145 -26.07 -13.20 -4.16
N LEU A 146 -26.46 -12.73 -5.35
CA LEU A 146 -25.53 -12.27 -6.38
C LEU A 146 -24.72 -11.06 -5.89
N HIS A 147 -25.33 -10.18 -5.10
CA HIS A 147 -24.65 -9.01 -4.57
C HIS A 147 -23.46 -9.40 -3.68
N GLN A 148 -23.64 -10.31 -2.73
CA GLN A 148 -22.54 -10.83 -1.91
C GLN A 148 -21.44 -11.50 -2.74
N LEU A 149 -21.82 -12.25 -3.78
CA LEU A 149 -20.85 -12.87 -4.69
C LEU A 149 -20.02 -11.79 -5.40
N THR A 150 -20.66 -10.77 -5.94
CA THR A 150 -19.99 -9.63 -6.58
C THR A 150 -19.07 -8.89 -5.60
N GLU A 151 -19.50 -8.66 -4.36
CA GLU A 151 -18.64 -8.05 -3.34
C GLU A 151 -17.39 -8.88 -3.05
N LEU A 152 -17.52 -10.20 -2.96
CA LEU A 152 -16.39 -11.11 -2.76
C LEU A 152 -15.45 -11.10 -3.98
N GLN A 153 -15.98 -11.04 -5.20
CA GLN A 153 -15.20 -10.94 -6.43
C GLN A 153 -14.42 -9.62 -6.50
N LEU A 154 -15.06 -8.48 -6.23
CA LEU A 154 -14.38 -7.18 -6.15
C LEU A 154 -13.28 -7.18 -5.08
N LYS A 155 -13.55 -7.82 -3.94
CA LYS A 155 -12.55 -7.96 -2.88
C LYS A 155 -11.36 -8.80 -3.32
N LYS A 156 -11.58 -9.88 -4.07
CA LYS A 156 -10.51 -10.70 -4.66
C LYS A 156 -9.66 -9.85 -5.61
N GLU A 157 -10.27 -9.14 -6.55
CA GLU A 157 -9.58 -8.25 -7.49
C GLU A 157 -8.72 -7.20 -6.78
N SER A 158 -9.27 -6.57 -5.72
CA SER A 158 -8.52 -5.58 -4.92
C SER A 158 -7.26 -6.17 -4.30
N PHE A 159 -7.32 -7.43 -3.83
CA PHE A 159 -6.17 -8.12 -3.27
C PHE A 159 -5.17 -8.57 -4.34
N GLU A 160 -5.62 -8.95 -5.53
CA GLU A 160 -4.73 -9.29 -6.66
C GLU A 160 -3.93 -8.06 -7.12
N LEU A 161 -4.60 -6.91 -7.24
CA LEU A 161 -3.94 -5.63 -7.56
C LEU A 161 -2.91 -5.24 -6.50
N LEU A 162 -3.26 -5.41 -5.21
CA LEU A 162 -2.34 -5.14 -4.11
C LEU A 162 -1.14 -6.09 -4.14
N GLN A 163 -1.36 -7.39 -4.34
CA GLN A 163 -0.31 -8.39 -4.43
C GLN A 163 0.67 -8.08 -5.57
N HIS A 164 0.14 -7.69 -6.74
CA HIS A 164 0.95 -7.28 -7.89
C HIS A 164 1.77 -6.02 -7.60
N SER A 165 1.17 -5.02 -6.96
CA SER A 165 1.85 -3.78 -6.57
C SER A 165 2.99 -4.05 -5.59
N ILE A 166 2.76 -4.88 -4.56
CA ILE A 166 3.79 -5.30 -3.61
C ILE A 166 4.89 -6.09 -4.32
N GLY A 167 4.53 -7.03 -5.20
CA GLY A 167 5.50 -7.80 -5.99
C GLY A 167 6.39 -6.94 -6.88
N LYS A 168 5.84 -5.88 -7.50
CA LYS A 168 6.63 -4.90 -8.25
C LYS A 168 7.60 -4.13 -7.36
N LYS A 169 7.19 -3.73 -6.16
CA LYS A 169 8.05 -3.03 -5.20
C LYS A 169 9.18 -3.93 -4.68
N LEU A 170 8.88 -5.18 -4.36
CA LEU A 170 9.88 -6.17 -3.94
C LEU A 170 10.95 -6.40 -5.02
N LYS A 171 10.55 -6.49 -6.31
CA LYS A 171 11.50 -6.63 -7.43
C LYS A 171 12.41 -5.41 -7.63
N ARG A 172 12.01 -4.21 -7.19
CA ARG A 172 12.82 -2.99 -7.29
C ARG A 172 13.81 -2.84 -6.14
N LEU A 173 13.55 -3.50 -5.02
CA LEU A 173 14.40 -3.49 -3.82
C LEU A 173 15.42 -4.64 -3.79
N LYS A 174 15.29 -5.60 -4.72
CA LYS A 174 16.19 -6.73 -4.91
C LYS A 174 17.22 -6.39 -5.98
#